data_AF-A0A7W0KF85-F1
#
_entry.id   AF-A0A7W0KF85-F1
#
_cell.length_a   1.000
_cell.length_b   1.000
_cell.length_c   1.000
_cell.angle_alpha   90.00
_cell.angle_beta   90.00
_cell.angle_gamma   90.00
#
_symmetry.space_group_name_H-M   'P 1'
#
loop_
_entity.id
_entity.type
_entity.pdbx_description
1 polymer ?
#
loop_
_entity_poly.entity_id
_entity_poly.type
_entity_poly.pdbx_seq_one_letter_code
_entity_poly.pdbx_strand_id
1 'polypeptide(L)' 'MLQIQQGQCGLCTHFGENQPAEQEKLIQIRLKHEAPENLIEECGHPNNQPLHLKVTPISGCTGFEPAHQA' A
#
# COMPACT_ATOMS: atom_id res chain seq x y z
N MET A 1 8.24 7.37 11.29
CA MET A 1 8.11 6.24 10.34
C MET A 1 7.22 5.20 11.01
N LEU A 2 6.20 4.73 10.31
CA LEU A 2 5.29 3.71 10.80
C LEU A 2 5.80 2.33 10.42
N GLN A 3 5.74 1.39 11.36
CA GLN A 3 5.97 -0.03 11.10
C GLN A 3 4.73 -0.64 10.45
N ILE A 4 4.95 -1.45 9.42
CA ILE A 4 3.88 -2.09 8.64
C ILE A 4 3.94 -3.59 8.85
N GLN A 5 2.77 -4.20 8.97
CA GLN A 5 2.60 -5.61 9.24
C GLN A 5 1.89 -6.31 8.09
N GLN A 6 2.02 -7.63 8.03
CA GLN A 6 1.27 -8.46 7.10
C GLN A 6 -0.25 -8.21 7.26
N GLY A 7 -0.97 -8.14 6.14
CA GLY A 7 -2.39 -7.78 6.12
C GLY A 7 -2.68 -6.27 6.01
N GLN A 8 -1.65 -5.43 6.04
CA GLN A 8 -1.81 -3.97 5.88
C GLN A 8 -1.54 -3.51 4.45
N CYS A 9 -2.18 -2.40 4.07
CA CYS A 9 -2.13 -1.84 2.73
C CYS A 9 -0.71 -1.64 2.21
N GLY A 10 0.24 -1.17 3.03
CA GLY A 10 1.61 -0.89 2.59
C GLY A 10 2.37 -2.11 2.04
N LEU A 11 1.94 -3.33 2.38
CA LEU A 11 2.51 -4.58 1.84
C LEU A 11 1.60 -5.26 0.81
N CYS A 12 0.45 -4.65 0.49
CA CYS A 12 -0.50 -5.16 -0.48
C CYS A 12 -0.06 -4.81 -1.91
N THR A 13 -0.33 -5.70 -2.87
CA THR A 13 -0.05 -5.46 -4.29
C THR A 13 -0.77 -4.23 -4.83
N HIS A 14 -1.98 -3.96 -4.32
CA HIS A 14 -2.88 -2.90 -4.78
C HIS A 14 -2.60 -1.50 -4.22
N PHE A 15 -1.65 -1.35 -3.29
CA PHE A 15 -1.38 -0.06 -2.66
C PHE A 15 -0.42 0.75 -3.52
N GLY A 16 -0.86 1.94 -3.96
CA GLY A 16 -0.08 2.85 -4.80
C GLY A 16 0.24 2.36 -6.21
N GLU A 17 -0.28 1.19 -6.63
CA GLU A 17 -0.08 0.58 -7.96
C GLU A 17 -0.42 1.53 -9.12
N ASN A 18 -1.44 2.38 -8.91
CA ASN A 18 -1.90 3.32 -9.93
C ASN A 18 -1.04 4.58 -10.06
N GLN A 19 0.08 4.68 -9.31
CA GLN A 19 0.98 5.83 -9.31
C GLN A 19 2.41 5.41 -9.70
N PRO A 20 2.74 5.35 -11.01
CA PRO A 20 4.05 4.91 -11.49
C PRO A 20 5.21 5.75 -10.93
N ALA A 21 4.98 7.04 -10.68
CA ALA A 21 5.97 7.94 -10.10
C ALA A 21 6.39 7.56 -8.67
N GLU A 22 5.58 6.76 -7.95
CA GLU A 22 5.82 6.36 -6.56
C GLU A 22 6.38 4.94 -6.43
N GLN A 23 6.70 4.28 -7.55
CA GLN A 23 7.07 2.87 -7.56
C GLN A 23 8.32 2.56 -6.73
N GLU A 24 9.34 3.41 -6.77
CA GLU A 24 10.56 3.24 -5.93
C GLU A 24 10.25 3.31 -4.43
N LYS A 25 9.34 4.21 -4.04
CA LYS A 25 8.91 4.39 -2.64
C LYS A 25 8.12 3.18 -2.16
N LEU A 26 7.24 2.63 -2.99
CA LEU A 26 6.50 1.39 -2.69
C LEU A 26 7.44 0.20 -2.51
N ILE A 27 8.48 0.08 -3.33
CA ILE A 27 9.52 -0.94 -3.16
C ILE A 27 10.21 -0.78 -1.80
N GLN A 28 10.62 0.44 -1.44
CA GLN A 28 11.26 0.69 -0.14
C GLN A 28 10.35 0.33 1.04
N ILE A 29 9.06 0.65 0.95
CA ILE A 29 8.06 0.32 1.96
C ILE A 29 7.96 -1.19 2.15
N ARG A 30 7.91 -1.95 1.04
CA ARG A 30 7.82 -3.42 1.05
C ARG A 30 9.10 -4.09 1.56
N LEU A 31 10.27 -3.53 1.25
CA LEU A 31 11.56 -4.07 1.70
C LEU A 31 11.83 -3.78 3.17
N LYS A 32 11.52 -2.57 3.64
CA LYS A 32 11.82 -2.13 5.01
C LYS A 32 10.68 -2.40 5.99
N HIS A 33 9.49 -2.69 5.48
CA HIS A 33 8.25 -2.72 6.27
C HIS A 33 8.00 -1.40 7.04
N GLU A 34 8.36 -0.28 6.41
CA GLU A 34 8.26 1.05 7.01
C GLU A 34 7.72 2.06 6.02
N ALA A 35 6.85 2.96 6.47
CA ALA A 35 6.38 4.08 5.65
C ALA A 35 6.34 5.42 6.39
N PRO A 36 6.35 6.54 5.65
CA PRO A 36 6.05 7.85 6.21
C PRO A 36 4.65 7.92 6.83
N GLU A 37 4.51 8.67 7.93
CA GLU A 37 3.24 8.83 8.66
C GLU A 37 2.18 9.59 7.86
N ASN A 38 2.63 10.47 6.97
CA ASN A 38 1.78 11.29 6.11
C ASN A 38 1.51 10.64 4.75
N LEU A 39 1.92 9.39 4.54
CA LEU A 39 1.66 8.70 3.29
C LEU A 39 0.18 8.30 3.20
N ILE A 40 -0.49 8.80 2.17
CA ILE A 40 -1.87 8.48 1.84
C ILE A 40 -1.89 8.10 0.37
N GLU A 41 -2.43 6.92 0.08
CA GLU A 41 -2.56 6.40 -1.28
C GLU A 41 -4.02 6.02 -1.54
N GLU A 42 -4.36 5.91 -2.82
CA GLU A 42 -5.64 5.31 -3.20
C GLU A 42 -5.61 3.80 -3.03
N CYS A 43 -6.74 3.23 -2.62
CA CYS A 43 -6.93 1.79 -2.60
C CYS A 43 -7.13 1.29 -4.03
N GLY A 44 -6.10 0.66 -4.60
CA GLY A 44 -6.16 0.08 -5.95
C GLY A 44 -6.91 -1.25 -6.04
N HIS A 45 -7.49 -1.77 -4.95
CA HIS A 45 -8.18 -3.06 -4.98
C HIS A 45 -9.40 -2.96 -5.90
N PRO A 46 -9.61 -3.89 -6.87
CA PRO A 46 -10.64 -3.75 -7.90
C PRO A 46 -12.06 -3.47 -7.37
N ASN A 47 -12.46 -4.12 -6.27
CA ASN A 47 -13.76 -3.91 -5.65
C ASN A 47 -13.93 -2.52 -4.98
N ASN A 48 -12.82 -1.84 -4.67
CA ASN A 48 -12.80 -0.57 -3.93
C ASN A 48 -12.36 0.61 -4.81
N GLN A 49 -11.69 0.34 -5.94
CA GLN A 49 -11.15 1.35 -6.85
C GLN A 49 -12.23 2.33 -7.36
N PRO A 50 -13.47 1.92 -7.71
CA PRO A 50 -14.53 2.84 -8.10
C PRO A 50 -14.97 3.82 -7.00
N LEU A 51 -14.66 3.52 -5.74
CA LEU A 51 -15.01 4.35 -4.59
C LEU A 51 -13.94 5.39 -4.26
N HIS A 52 -12.78 5.35 -4.94
CA HIS A 52 -11.67 6.27 -4.73
C HIS A 52 -11.27 6.41 -3.25
N LEU A 53 -11.27 5.28 -2.53
CA LEU A 53 -10.93 5.27 -1.11
C LEU A 53 -9.46 5.66 -0.92
N LYS A 54 -9.21 6.52 0.06
CA LYS A 54 -7.86 6.91 0.48
C LYS A 54 -7.49 6.18 1.74
N VAL A 55 -6.34 5.51 1.73
CA VAL A 55 -5.87 4.65 2.81
C VAL A 55 -4.43 5.00 3.16
N THR A 56 -4.06 4.73 4.40
CA THR A 56 -2.68 4.83 4.87
C THR A 56 -1.99 3.46 4.75
N PRO A 57 -0.65 3.39 4.71
CA PRO A 57 0.09 2.13 4.66
C PRO A 57 -0.25 1.15 5.79
N ILE A 58 -0.65 1.66 6.96
CA ILE A 58 -0.99 0.85 8.14
C ILE A 58 -2.47 0.43 8.20
N SER A 59 -3.29 0.86 7.22
CA SER A 59 -4.69 0.47 7.15
C SER A 59 -4.79 -1.04 6.91
N GLY A 60 -5.69 -1.71 7.63
CA GLY A 60 -5.98 -3.12 7.38
C GLY A 60 -6.73 -3.32 6.07
N CYS A 61 -6.38 -4.36 5.31
CA CYS A 61 -7.01 -4.66 4.02
C CYS A 61 -7.68 -6.03 4.05
N THR A 62 -9.00 -6.10 3.89
CA THR A 62 -9.72 -7.38 3.85
C THR A 62 -9.41 -8.18 2.58
N GLY A 63 -9.19 -7.48 1.46
CA GLY A 63 -8.71 -8.08 0.20
C GLY A 63 -7.19 -8.06 0.10
N PHE A 64 -6.49 -8.29 1.21
CA PHE A 64 -5.02 -8.26 1.21
C PHE A 64 -4.45 -9.33 0.30
N GLU A 65 -3.66 -8.91 -0.67
CA GLU A 65 -2.82 -9.77 -1.49
C GLU A 65 -1.37 -9.29 -1.37
N PRO A 66 -0.44 -10.13 -0.89
CA PRO A 66 0.93 -9.70 -0.66
C PRO A 66 1.59 -9.29 -1.98
N ALA A 67 2.20 -8.12 -2.00
CA ALA A 67 2.99 -7.68 -3.13
C ALA A 67 4.17 -8.64 -3.36
N HIS A 68 4.42 -9.02 -4.61
CA HIS A 68 5.64 -9.74 -4.95
C HIS A 68 6.85 -8.88 -4.59
N GLN A 69 7.78 -9.46 -3.83
CA GLN A 69 9.08 -8.86 -3.60
C GLN A 69 9.85 -8.97 -4.91
N ALA A 70 10.03 -7.83 -5.60
CA ALA A 70 10.91 -7.75 -6.75
C ALA A 70 12.38 -7.80 -6.32
#